data_AF-A0A536V8A7-F1
#
_entry.id   AF-A0A536V8A7-F1
#
_cell.length_a   1.000
_cell.length_b   1.000
_cell.length_c   1.000
_cell.angle_alpha   90.00
_cell.angle_beta   90.00
_cell.angle_gamma   90.00
#
_symmetry.space_group_name_H-M   'P 1'
#
loop_
_entity.id
_entity.type
_entity.pdbx_description
1 polymer ?
#
loop_
_entity_poly.entity_id
_entity_poly.type
_entity_poly.pdbx_seq_one_letter_code
_entity_poly.pdbx_strand_id
1 'polypeptide(L)'
;MSAGSAVSDRSQVVFASGITSAELAQRLSLDSEVEYAVPDQRRHLVAAPNDPLYAAGPIGNGPAVGQWYLRAPTGAVQSSINVEPAWNVTTGSPGVVVAVLDTGVRFDHPDLLAVAAGGNLLPGYDMISDPDVANDGDGRDADASDPGDWLTLAEISQRASPFYQCRPAP
;
A
#
# COMPACT_ATOMS: atom_id res chain seq x y z
N MET A 1 33.42 4.73 31.82
CA MET A 1 31.98 4.55 31.54
C MET A 1 31.22 5.42 32.52
N SER A 2 30.03 5.89 32.16
CA SER A 2 29.14 6.62 33.06
C SER A 2 27.73 6.05 32.97
N ALA A 3 27.03 5.95 34.10
CA ALA A 3 25.64 5.52 34.14
C ALA A 3 24.72 6.62 33.61
N GLY A 4 23.72 6.22 32.83
CA GLY A 4 22.57 7.03 32.43
C GLY A 4 21.37 6.79 33.34
N SER A 5 20.22 7.33 32.93
CA SER A 5 18.95 7.06 33.61
C SER A 5 18.59 5.58 33.52
N ALA A 6 18.19 4.98 34.65
CA ALA A 6 17.64 3.63 34.65
C ALA A 6 16.33 3.60 33.84
N VAL A 7 16.14 2.56 33.03
CA VAL A 7 14.95 2.39 32.19
C VAL A 7 13.91 1.52 32.89
N SER A 8 14.35 0.64 33.81
CA SER A 8 13.53 -0.17 34.70
C SER A 8 14.37 -0.64 35.90
N ASP A 9 13.73 -1.29 36.87
CA ASP A 9 14.39 -1.85 38.07
C ASP A 9 15.52 -2.85 37.75
N ARG A 10 15.52 -3.44 36.55
CA ARG A 10 16.54 -4.41 36.09
C ARG A 10 17.26 -3.98 34.82
N SER A 11 17.16 -2.71 34.41
CA SER A 11 17.86 -2.23 33.21
C SER A 11 18.55 -0.88 33.44
N GLN A 12 19.79 -0.79 32.97
CA GLN A 12 20.62 0.40 33.08
C GLN A 12 21.06 0.88 31.71
N VAL A 13 21.15 2.20 31.57
CA VAL A 13 21.79 2.84 30.42
C VAL A 13 23.24 3.10 30.79
N VAL A 14 24.18 2.72 29.91
CA VAL A 14 25.61 2.90 30.14
C VAL A 14 26.20 3.65 28.95
N PHE A 15 26.95 4.71 29.24
CA PHE A 15 27.69 5.49 28.26
C PHE A 15 29.18 5.22 28.34
N ALA A 16 29.85 5.22 27.18
CA ALA A 16 31.30 5.15 27.09
C ALA A 16 31.83 6.15 26.06
N SER A 17 33.01 6.70 26.33
CA SER A 17 33.73 7.61 25.44
C SER A 17 34.84 6.85 24.70
N GLY A 18 35.01 7.14 23.42
CA GLY A 18 36.09 6.56 22.60
C GLY A 18 35.82 5.14 22.08
N ILE A 19 34.61 4.62 22.26
CA ILE A 19 34.13 3.36 21.65
C ILE A 19 32.69 3.55 21.16
N THR A 20 32.27 2.74 20.19
CA THR A 20 30.88 2.74 19.69
C THR A 20 29.94 2.04 20.67
N SER A 21 28.63 2.32 20.58
CA SER A 21 27.60 1.62 21.36
C SER A 21 27.54 0.12 21.05
N ALA A 22 27.86 -0.29 19.82
CA ALA A 22 27.98 -1.69 19.43
C ALA A 22 29.14 -2.39 20.15
N GLU A 23 30.32 -1.78 20.16
CA GLU A 23 31.49 -2.31 20.88
C GLU A 23 31.26 -2.33 22.39
N LEU A 24 30.61 -1.31 22.95
CA LEU A 24 30.24 -1.29 24.37
C LEU A 24 29.26 -2.41 24.71
N ALA A 25 28.20 -2.60 23.91
CA ALA A 25 27.22 -3.67 24.11
C ALA A 25 27.89 -5.05 24.01
N GLN A 26 28.78 -5.26 23.05
CA GLN A 26 29.53 -6.51 22.93
C GLN A 26 30.40 -6.76 24.16
N ARG A 27 31.11 -5.74 24.67
CA ARG A 27 31.91 -5.88 25.90
C ARG A 27 31.05 -6.19 27.12
N LEU A 28 29.92 -5.53 27.27
CA LEU A 28 28.99 -5.77 28.39
C LEU A 28 28.36 -7.17 28.30
N SER A 29 28.09 -7.68 27.09
CA SER A 29 27.54 -9.03 26.91
C SER A 29 28.51 -10.16 27.28
N LEU A 30 29.80 -9.86 27.52
CA LEU A 30 30.79 -10.81 28.01
C LEU A 30 30.87 -10.86 29.54
N ASP A 31 30.19 -9.95 30.24
CA ASP A 31 30.16 -9.91 31.70
C ASP A 31 29.11 -10.89 32.23
N SER A 32 29.49 -11.74 33.19
CA SER A 32 28.58 -12.72 33.80
C SER A 32 27.44 -12.10 34.59
N GLU A 33 27.54 -10.83 35.00
CA GLU A 33 26.47 -10.10 35.69
C GLU A 33 25.45 -9.46 34.72
N VAL A 34 25.68 -9.52 33.41
CA VAL A 34 24.84 -8.90 32.37
C VAL A 34 24.11 -9.99 31.58
N GLU A 35 22.78 -10.02 31.68
CA GLU A 35 21.95 -10.98 30.93
C GLU A 35 21.99 -10.73 29.42
N TYR A 36 21.86 -9.47 29.00
CA TYR A 36 22.06 -9.02 27.62
C TYR A 36 22.38 -7.53 27.58
N ALA A 37 23.07 -7.10 26.52
CA ALA A 37 23.32 -5.69 26.24
C ALA A 37 23.02 -5.40 24.77
N VAL A 38 22.26 -4.33 24.52
CA VAL A 38 21.90 -3.88 23.17
C VAL A 38 22.32 -2.43 22.97
N PRO A 39 22.79 -2.05 21.78
CA PRO A 39 23.06 -0.65 21.47
C PRO A 39 21.77 0.17 21.53
N ASP A 40 21.77 1.26 22.28
CA ASP A 40 20.72 2.27 22.19
C ASP A 40 20.93 3.11 20.92
N GLN A 41 19.91 3.17 20.07
CA GLN A 41 19.94 3.86 18.79
C GLN A 41 18.71 4.74 18.65
N ARG A 42 18.90 5.93 18.07
CA ARG A 42 17.75 6.73 17.62
C ARG A 42 17.06 6.02 16.47
N ARG A 43 15.90 5.44 16.74
CA ARG A 43 14.97 5.02 15.69
C ARG A 43 14.43 6.28 15.01
N HIS A 44 14.53 6.33 13.70
CA HIS A 44 13.81 7.30 12.88
C HIS A 44 12.52 6.63 12.40
N LEU A 45 11.41 7.35 12.47
CA LEU A 45 10.16 6.94 11.84
C LEU A 45 10.41 6.93 10.32
N VAL A 46 10.35 5.77 9.71
CA VAL A 46 10.31 5.64 8.25
C VAL A 46 8.91 5.16 7.91
N ALA A 47 8.07 6.07 7.42
CA ALA A 47 6.70 5.80 6.98
C ALA A 47 6.60 5.48 5.47
N ALA A 48 7.73 5.26 4.81
CA ALA A 48 7.72 4.78 3.44
C ALA A 48 7.17 3.34 3.41
N PRO A 49 6.16 3.05 2.58
CA PRO A 49 5.65 1.70 2.37
C PRO A 49 6.74 0.74 1.91
N ASN A 50 6.61 -0.52 2.28
CA ASN A 50 7.52 -1.59 1.88
C ASN A 50 7.09 -2.28 0.58
N ASP A 51 6.04 -1.80 -0.08
CA ASP A 51 5.56 -2.31 -1.36
C ASP A 51 6.68 -2.28 -2.41
N PRO A 52 6.97 -3.40 -3.10
CA PRO A 52 8.08 -3.47 -4.06
C PRO A 52 8.00 -2.42 -5.18
N LEU A 53 6.78 -1.98 -5.52
CA LEU A 53 6.55 -0.96 -6.54
C LEU A 53 6.54 0.47 -5.97
N TYR A 54 6.54 0.69 -4.66
CA TYR A 54 6.55 2.04 -4.08
C TYR A 54 7.77 2.85 -4.54
N ALA A 55 8.95 2.26 -4.39
CA ALA A 55 10.21 2.90 -4.73
C ALA A 55 10.56 2.84 -6.23
N ALA A 56 9.91 1.96 -7.00
CA ALA A 56 10.10 1.86 -8.44
C ALA A 56 9.73 3.20 -9.13
N GLY A 57 10.40 3.53 -10.24
CA GLY A 57 10.22 4.82 -10.92
C GLY A 57 11.29 5.04 -11.99
N PRO A 58 10.96 5.60 -13.16
CA PRO A 58 11.91 5.65 -14.27
C PRO A 58 13.01 6.70 -14.04
N ILE A 59 14.22 6.40 -14.52
CA ILE A 59 15.15 7.43 -15.04
C ILE A 59 14.81 7.57 -16.53
N GLY A 60 13.88 8.48 -16.89
CA GLY A 60 13.53 8.76 -18.31
C GLY A 60 12.02 8.83 -18.62
N ASN A 61 11.68 8.79 -19.93
CA ASN A 61 10.31 8.96 -20.44
C ASN A 61 9.64 7.60 -20.78
N GLY A 62 8.83 7.08 -19.83
CA GLY A 62 7.91 5.93 -19.99
C GLY A 62 8.39 4.59 -19.39
N PRO A 63 7.52 3.56 -19.23
CA PRO A 63 6.26 3.60 -18.48
C PRO A 63 6.49 3.79 -16.98
N ALA A 64 5.47 4.32 -16.28
CA ALA A 64 5.50 4.74 -14.89
C ALA A 64 5.51 3.57 -13.89
N VAL A 65 6.49 2.66 -13.97
CA VAL A 65 6.63 1.66 -12.91
C VAL A 65 6.88 2.37 -11.59
N GLY A 66 5.96 2.19 -10.64
CA GLY A 66 6.03 2.67 -9.27
C GLY A 66 5.39 4.02 -8.94
N GLN A 67 5.36 4.35 -7.65
CA GLN A 67 4.40 5.30 -7.08
C GLN A 67 4.98 6.69 -6.84
N TRP A 68 5.64 7.24 -7.87
CA TRP A 68 6.29 8.56 -7.78
C TRP A 68 5.35 9.69 -7.36
N TYR A 69 4.07 9.59 -7.73
CA TYR A 69 3.05 10.60 -7.45
C TYR A 69 2.75 10.73 -5.96
N LEU A 70 3.08 9.71 -5.14
CA LEU A 70 2.93 9.75 -3.68
C LEU A 70 4.14 10.37 -2.97
N ARG A 71 5.33 10.32 -3.57
CA ARG A 71 6.59 10.73 -2.91
C ARG A 71 6.79 12.25 -2.92
N ALA A 72 7.78 12.75 -2.17
CA ALA A 72 8.16 14.15 -2.20
C ALA A 72 8.57 14.60 -3.63
N PRO A 73 8.21 15.82 -4.06
CA PRO A 73 8.65 16.38 -5.33
C PRO A 73 10.17 16.43 -5.43
N THR A 74 10.71 16.13 -6.61
CA THR A 74 12.14 16.23 -6.95
C THR A 74 12.31 16.93 -8.29
N GLY A 75 13.53 17.36 -8.65
CA GLY A 75 13.77 18.17 -9.86
C GLY A 75 13.07 17.67 -11.13
N ALA A 76 13.03 16.35 -11.36
CA ALA A 76 12.40 15.72 -12.52
C ALA A 76 10.89 15.43 -12.36
N VAL A 77 10.38 15.41 -11.13
CA VAL A 77 8.99 15.05 -10.80
C VAL A 77 8.44 16.10 -9.83
N GLN A 78 7.79 17.13 -10.38
CA GLN A 78 7.31 18.26 -9.58
C GLN A 78 5.85 18.11 -9.12
N SER A 79 5.06 17.29 -9.79
CA SER A 79 3.60 17.19 -9.59
C SER A 79 3.17 16.05 -8.66
N SER A 80 3.92 15.77 -7.61
CA SER A 80 3.57 14.73 -6.62
C SER A 80 2.88 15.33 -5.39
N ILE A 81 2.09 14.51 -4.68
CA ILE A 81 1.29 14.96 -3.52
C ILE A 81 2.07 14.97 -2.20
N ASN A 82 3.27 14.37 -2.16
CA ASN A 82 4.10 14.27 -0.95
C ASN A 82 3.34 13.71 0.27
N VAL A 83 2.86 12.47 0.19
CA VAL A 83 1.97 11.87 1.21
C VAL A 83 2.71 11.30 2.42
N GLU A 84 4.01 11.00 2.33
CA GLU A 84 4.76 10.38 3.44
C GLU A 84 4.70 11.17 4.76
N PRO A 85 4.84 12.52 4.76
CA PRO A 85 4.64 13.31 5.98
C PRO A 85 3.23 13.21 6.55
N ALA A 86 2.21 13.02 5.72
CA ALA A 86 0.83 12.84 6.17
C ALA A 86 0.66 11.46 6.85
N TRP A 87 1.27 10.40 6.30
CA TRP A 87 1.25 9.07 6.93
C TRP A 87 1.95 9.01 8.29
N ASN A 88 2.94 9.89 8.53
CA ASN A 88 3.51 10.07 9.87
C ASN A 88 2.51 10.65 10.89
N VAL A 89 1.47 11.35 10.43
CA VAL A 89 0.40 11.89 11.28
C VAL A 89 -0.73 10.87 11.43
N THR A 90 -1.18 10.29 10.32
CA THR A 90 -2.23 9.26 10.29
C THR A 90 -2.25 8.54 8.95
N THR A 91 -2.59 7.26 8.95
CA THR A 91 -2.88 6.47 7.72
C THR A 91 -4.36 6.48 7.35
N GLY A 92 -5.16 7.31 8.02
CA GLY A 92 -6.61 7.39 7.87
C GLY A 92 -7.35 6.84 9.08
N SER A 93 -8.65 6.68 8.92
CA SER A 93 -9.56 6.16 9.94
C SER A 93 -10.48 5.12 9.31
N PRO A 94 -10.73 3.97 9.97
CA PRO A 94 -11.69 2.99 9.49
C PRO A 94 -13.14 3.52 9.45
N GLY A 95 -13.41 4.67 10.07
CA GLY A 95 -14.70 5.36 9.98
C GLY A 95 -14.87 6.23 8.72
N VAL A 96 -13.82 6.42 7.92
CA VAL A 96 -13.90 7.14 6.65
C VAL A 96 -14.11 6.12 5.53
N VAL A 97 -15.26 6.21 4.86
CA VAL A 97 -15.62 5.36 3.72
C VAL A 97 -15.56 6.19 2.44
N VAL A 98 -14.86 5.66 1.42
CA VAL A 98 -14.77 6.25 0.09
C VAL A 98 -15.50 5.34 -0.89
N ALA A 99 -16.50 5.87 -1.60
CA ALA A 99 -17.18 5.17 -2.68
C ALA A 99 -16.49 5.46 -4.02
N VAL A 100 -16.23 4.41 -4.80
CA VAL A 100 -15.67 4.49 -6.14
C VAL A 100 -16.78 4.09 -7.12
N LEU A 101 -17.14 5.00 -8.02
CA LEU A 101 -18.14 4.77 -9.07
C LEU A 101 -17.38 4.52 -10.37
N ASP A 102 -17.16 3.25 -10.68
CA ASP A 102 -16.31 2.80 -11.79
C ASP A 102 -16.85 1.47 -12.34
N THR A 103 -16.04 0.68 -13.04
CA THR A 103 -16.45 -0.60 -13.69
C THR A 103 -16.74 -1.74 -12.73
N GLY A 104 -16.42 -1.59 -11.44
CA GLY A 104 -16.53 -2.64 -10.44
C GLY A 104 -15.20 -2.86 -9.72
N VAL A 105 -15.06 -3.99 -9.04
CA VAL A 105 -13.81 -4.34 -8.36
C VAL A 105 -13.50 -5.84 -8.37
N ARG A 106 -12.21 -6.16 -8.41
CA ARG A 106 -11.71 -7.52 -8.23
C ARG A 106 -11.44 -7.82 -6.76
N PHE A 107 -12.43 -8.38 -6.07
CA PHE A 107 -12.30 -8.76 -4.65
C PHE A 107 -11.24 -9.84 -4.38
N ASP A 108 -10.80 -10.56 -5.42
CA ASP A 108 -9.73 -11.56 -5.38
C ASP A 108 -8.32 -10.97 -5.55
N HIS A 109 -8.20 -9.67 -5.83
CA HIS A 109 -6.91 -9.03 -6.00
C HIS A 109 -6.16 -8.97 -4.65
N PRO A 110 -4.92 -9.47 -4.54
CA PRO A 110 -4.23 -9.62 -3.26
C PRO A 110 -3.97 -8.30 -2.53
N ASP A 111 -3.92 -7.18 -3.26
CA ASP A 111 -3.72 -5.83 -2.70
C ASP A 111 -5.03 -5.09 -2.39
N LEU A 112 -6.18 -5.65 -2.79
CA LEU A 112 -7.52 -5.05 -2.64
C LEU A 112 -8.49 -6.01 -1.96
N LEU A 113 -8.03 -6.96 -1.15
CA LEU A 113 -8.91 -7.97 -0.57
C LEU A 113 -10.12 -7.36 0.18
N ALA A 114 -11.20 -8.13 0.29
CA ALA A 114 -12.32 -7.77 1.15
C ALA A 114 -11.88 -7.59 2.61
N VAL A 115 -12.57 -6.73 3.36
CA VAL A 115 -12.31 -6.52 4.80
C VAL A 115 -12.38 -7.82 5.60
N ALA A 116 -13.27 -8.75 5.22
CA ALA A 116 -13.39 -10.06 5.86
C ALA A 116 -12.15 -10.96 5.64
N ALA A 117 -11.38 -10.69 4.58
CA ALA A 117 -10.12 -11.36 4.24
C ALA A 117 -8.87 -10.54 4.62
N GLY A 118 -9.04 -9.44 5.36
CA GLY A 118 -7.94 -8.60 5.85
C GLY A 118 -7.48 -7.50 4.90
N GLY A 119 -8.24 -7.20 3.84
CA GLY A 119 -7.99 -6.02 2.99
C GLY A 119 -8.88 -4.83 3.32
N ASN A 120 -9.08 -3.94 2.35
CA ASN A 120 -9.74 -2.63 2.56
C ASN A 120 -11.09 -2.49 1.85
N LEU A 121 -11.56 -3.49 1.09
CA LEU A 121 -12.82 -3.38 0.36
C LEU A 121 -14.03 -3.75 1.21
N LEU A 122 -14.99 -2.83 1.26
CA LEU A 122 -16.34 -3.08 1.76
C LEU A 122 -17.23 -3.63 0.63
N PRO A 123 -18.34 -4.32 0.96
CA PRO A 123 -19.37 -4.65 -0.03
C PRO A 123 -19.87 -3.39 -0.75
N GLY A 124 -19.98 -3.49 -2.08
CA GLY A 124 -20.51 -2.44 -2.96
C GLY A 124 -21.91 -2.77 -3.45
N TYR A 125 -22.28 -2.18 -4.59
CA TYR A 125 -23.51 -2.49 -5.31
C TYR A 125 -23.29 -2.26 -6.81
N ASP A 126 -23.76 -3.15 -7.67
CA ASP A 126 -23.78 -2.90 -9.11
C ASP A 126 -25.01 -2.04 -9.49
N MET A 127 -24.76 -0.99 -10.25
CA MET A 127 -25.80 -0.06 -10.69
C MET A 127 -26.10 -0.16 -12.19
N ILE A 128 -25.39 -1.03 -12.92
CA ILE A 128 -25.57 -1.25 -14.35
C ILE A 128 -26.89 -1.99 -14.57
N SER A 129 -27.84 -1.35 -15.26
CA SER A 129 -29.16 -1.94 -15.47
C SER A 129 -29.29 -2.77 -16.74
N ASP A 130 -28.33 -2.63 -17.65
CA ASP A 130 -28.33 -3.32 -18.94
C ASP A 130 -27.45 -4.57 -18.85
N PRO A 131 -28.01 -5.79 -18.90
CA PRO A 131 -27.24 -7.02 -18.75
C PRO A 131 -26.18 -7.23 -19.83
N ASP A 132 -26.41 -6.70 -21.03
CA ASP A 132 -25.42 -6.78 -22.09
C ASP A 132 -24.17 -5.95 -21.73
N VAL A 133 -24.33 -4.87 -20.95
CA VAL A 133 -23.23 -3.98 -20.49
C VAL A 133 -22.63 -4.47 -19.17
N ALA A 134 -23.44 -5.04 -18.27
CA ALA A 134 -23.00 -5.52 -16.96
C ALA A 134 -22.06 -6.73 -17.09
N ASN A 135 -22.29 -7.59 -18.10
CA ASN A 135 -21.47 -8.78 -18.39
C ASN A 135 -21.41 -9.81 -17.24
N ASP A 136 -22.44 -9.84 -16.40
CA ASP A 136 -22.61 -10.77 -15.25
C ASP A 136 -23.88 -11.62 -15.33
N GLY A 137 -24.81 -11.28 -16.22
CA GLY A 137 -25.99 -12.06 -16.56
C GLY A 137 -27.31 -11.49 -16.04
N ASP A 138 -27.29 -10.40 -15.28
CA ASP A 138 -28.48 -9.64 -14.95
C ASP A 138 -28.19 -8.12 -14.94
N GLY A 139 -28.91 -7.33 -14.16
CA GLY A 139 -28.58 -5.91 -14.04
C GLY A 139 -28.97 -5.46 -12.66
N ARG A 140 -28.25 -4.51 -12.07
CA ARG A 140 -28.44 -4.01 -10.71
C ARG A 140 -28.64 -5.10 -9.66
N ASP A 141 -27.54 -5.51 -9.09
CA ASP A 141 -27.53 -6.44 -7.99
C ASP A 141 -26.56 -6.00 -6.87
N ALA A 142 -26.38 -6.88 -5.89
CA ALA A 142 -25.51 -6.61 -4.75
C ALA A 142 -24.05 -7.03 -4.98
N ASP A 143 -23.69 -7.56 -6.15
CA ASP A 143 -22.36 -8.04 -6.49
C ASP A 143 -21.61 -7.02 -7.37
N ALA A 144 -20.84 -6.15 -6.73
CA ALA A 144 -20.02 -5.15 -7.41
C ALA A 144 -18.73 -5.71 -8.04
N SER A 145 -18.67 -7.02 -8.31
CA SER A 145 -17.52 -7.66 -8.95
C SER A 145 -17.34 -7.12 -10.37
N ASP A 146 -16.09 -6.95 -10.81
CA ASP A 146 -15.79 -6.55 -12.20
C ASP A 146 -15.60 -7.81 -13.08
N PRO A 147 -16.57 -8.15 -13.97
CA PRO A 147 -16.42 -9.26 -14.92
C PRO A 147 -15.55 -8.92 -16.13
N GLY A 148 -15.18 -7.65 -16.30
CA GLY A 148 -14.48 -7.09 -17.45
C GLY A 148 -15.43 -6.51 -18.50
N ASP A 149 -14.99 -5.40 -19.10
CA ASP A 149 -15.70 -4.63 -20.14
C ASP A 149 -15.34 -5.06 -21.58
N TRP A 150 -14.71 -6.23 -21.72
CA TRP A 150 -14.29 -6.75 -23.01
C TRP A 150 -15.51 -7.10 -23.88
N LEU A 151 -15.33 -7.10 -25.21
CA LEU A 151 -16.35 -7.55 -26.17
C LEU A 151 -15.85 -8.76 -26.98
N THR A 152 -16.69 -9.78 -27.14
CA THR A 152 -16.39 -10.94 -27.98
C THR A 152 -16.44 -10.57 -29.46
N LEU A 153 -15.79 -11.38 -30.29
CA LEU A 153 -15.94 -11.32 -31.74
C LEU A 153 -17.40 -11.52 -32.20
N ALA A 154 -18.19 -12.31 -31.48
CA ALA A 154 -19.58 -12.56 -31.82
C ALA A 154 -20.43 -11.29 -31.63
N GLU A 155 -20.28 -10.63 -30.49
CA GLU A 155 -20.99 -9.39 -30.15
C GLU A 155 -20.69 -8.26 -31.12
N ILE A 156 -19.45 -8.14 -31.60
CA ILE A 156 -19.11 -7.06 -32.54
C ILE A 156 -19.44 -7.37 -34.01
N SER A 157 -19.64 -8.65 -34.36
CA SER A 157 -19.85 -9.08 -35.76
C SER A 157 -21.31 -9.36 -36.12
N GLN A 158 -22.17 -9.62 -35.13
CA GLN A 158 -23.58 -9.91 -35.35
C GLN A 158 -24.42 -8.64 -35.42
N ARG A 159 -25.16 -8.43 -36.51
CA ARG A 159 -26.00 -7.23 -36.71
C ARG A 159 -27.10 -7.03 -35.66
N ALA A 160 -27.52 -8.09 -34.99
CA ALA A 160 -28.56 -8.04 -33.97
C ALA A 160 -28.01 -7.72 -32.57
N SER A 161 -26.68 -7.74 -32.40
CA SER A 161 -26.03 -7.42 -31.14
C SER A 161 -26.10 -5.92 -30.85
N PRO A 162 -26.29 -5.51 -29.57
CA PRO A 162 -26.18 -4.10 -29.18
C PRO A 162 -24.78 -3.53 -29.42
N PHE A 163 -23.75 -4.38 -29.52
CA PHE A 163 -22.36 -4.00 -29.73
C PHE A 163 -21.89 -4.15 -31.19
N TYR A 164 -22.82 -4.28 -32.14
CA TYR A 164 -22.47 -4.45 -33.55
C TYR A 164 -21.58 -3.28 -34.04
N GLN A 165 -20.41 -3.62 -34.60
CA GLN A 165 -19.38 -2.67 -35.05
C GLN A 165 -18.71 -1.85 -33.95
N CYS A 166 -18.92 -2.15 -32.66
CA CYS A 166 -18.07 -1.62 -31.61
C CYS A 166 -16.64 -2.14 -31.76
N ARG A 167 -15.68 -1.32 -31.36
CA ARG A 167 -14.27 -1.71 -31.33
C ARG A 167 -14.04 -2.57 -30.08
N PRO A 168 -13.42 -3.75 -30.17
CA PRO A 168 -13.02 -4.48 -28.97
C PRO A 168 -12.06 -3.61 -28.16
N ALA A 169 -12.27 -3.54 -26.84
CA ALA A 169 -11.32 -2.92 -25.93
C ALA A 169 -9.93 -3.58 -26.14
N PRO A 170 -8.83 -2.78 -26.12
CA PRO A 170 -7.47 -3.30 -26.28
C PRO A 170 -7.06 -4.29 -25.19
#